data_AF-A0A9Q3K2F0-F1
#
_entry.id   AF-A0A9Q3K2F0-F1
#
_cell.length_a   1.000
_cell.length_b   1.000
_cell.length_c   1.000
_cell.angle_alpha   90.00
_cell.angle_beta   90.00
_cell.angle_gamma   90.00
#
_symmetry.space_group_name_H-M   'P 1'
#
loop_
_entity.id
_entity.type
_entity.pdbx_description
1 polymer ?
#
loop_
_entity_poly.entity_id
_entity_poly.type
_entity_poly.pdbx_seq_one_letter_code
_entity_poly.pdbx_strand_id
1 'polypeptide(L)'
;MAERTSDKDTLNIPVLDNTNYRKWKLQVMFHLRSKDLLDFCKKPLTPGATPTTLNKYTKASHKAINIIASRLSHVVFLEVINQETKDNSHLLWTKINDQYASKSAINRGRVWMDWIWYNHHGDLQEDEART
;
A
#
# COMPACT_ATOMS: atom_id res chain seq x y z
N MET A 1 -0.98 -10.62 -39.74
CA MET A 1 -1.80 -9.73 -38.90
C MET A 1 -1.37 -9.98 -37.46
N ALA A 2 -0.78 -8.98 -36.79
CA ALA A 2 -0.32 -9.16 -35.41
C ALA A 2 -1.53 -9.13 -34.47
N GLU A 3 -1.73 -10.23 -33.75
CA GLU A 3 -2.75 -10.38 -32.74
C GLU A 3 -2.42 -9.44 -31.58
N ARG A 4 -3.16 -8.32 -31.50
CA ARG A 4 -3.04 -7.35 -30.41
C ARG A 4 -3.76 -7.97 -29.22
N THR A 5 -3.06 -8.75 -28.41
CA THR A 5 -3.58 -9.20 -27.12
C THR A 5 -3.80 -7.96 -26.26
N SER A 6 -5.05 -7.51 -26.22
CA SER A 6 -5.54 -6.57 -25.23
C SER A 6 -5.54 -7.32 -23.90
N ASP A 7 -4.38 -7.41 -23.26
CA ASP A 7 -4.24 -7.81 -21.86
C ASP A 7 -4.89 -6.73 -20.99
N LYS A 8 -6.23 -6.70 -21.02
CA LYS A 8 -7.03 -6.15 -19.94
C LYS A 8 -7.02 -7.17 -18.81
N ASP A 9 -5.83 -7.42 -18.27
CA ASP A 9 -5.69 -7.78 -16.86
C ASP A 9 -6.21 -6.56 -16.10
N THR A 10 -7.53 -6.52 -15.97
CA THR A 10 -8.24 -5.44 -15.31
C THR A 10 -8.02 -5.69 -13.84
N LEU A 11 -6.85 -5.28 -13.38
CA LEU A 11 -6.40 -5.46 -12.01
C LEU A 11 -7.47 -4.88 -11.10
N ASN A 12 -8.16 -5.77 -10.39
CA ASN A 12 -9.16 -5.41 -9.40
C ASN A 12 -8.47 -4.94 -8.11
N ILE A 13 -7.44 -4.11 -8.25
CA ILE A 13 -6.73 -3.42 -7.17
C ILE A 13 -7.52 -2.13 -6.93
N PRO A 14 -8.08 -1.91 -5.71
CA PRO A 14 -8.77 -0.69 -5.39
C PRO A 14 -7.79 0.48 -5.43
N VAL A 15 -8.33 1.69 -5.51
CA VAL A 15 -7.54 2.91 -5.31
C VAL A 15 -7.31 3.08 -3.81
N LEU A 16 -6.06 3.33 -3.37
CA LEU A 16 -5.75 3.54 -1.95
C LEU A 16 -6.45 4.79 -1.43
N ASP A 17 -7.20 4.60 -0.34
CA ASP A 17 -7.80 5.64 0.48
C ASP A 17 -7.45 5.41 1.97
N ASN A 18 -8.02 6.23 2.85
CA ASN A 18 -7.74 6.19 4.30
C ASN A 18 -8.39 4.99 5.04
N THR A 19 -9.21 4.18 4.36
CA THR A 19 -10.03 3.12 4.98
C THR A 19 -9.65 1.73 4.48
N ASN A 20 -9.15 1.61 3.26
CA ASN A 20 -9.00 0.34 2.57
C ASN A 20 -7.56 -0.21 2.52
N TYR A 21 -6.63 0.40 3.26
CA TYR A 21 -5.19 0.11 3.22
C TYR A 21 -4.86 -1.39 3.29
N ARG A 22 -5.48 -2.16 4.20
CA ARG A 22 -5.20 -3.61 4.32
C ARG A 22 -5.52 -4.37 3.04
N LYS A 23 -6.69 -4.12 2.43
CA LYS A 23 -7.13 -4.76 1.20
C LYS A 23 -6.26 -4.34 0.02
N TRP A 24 -6.02 -3.03 -0.09
CA TRP A 24 -5.14 -2.44 -1.10
C TRP A 24 -3.73 -3.07 -1.07
N LYS A 25 -3.11 -3.11 0.13
CA LYS A 25 -1.76 -3.63 0.33
C LYS A 25 -1.63 -5.07 -0.14
N LEU A 26 -2.56 -5.94 0.25
CA LEU A 26 -2.53 -7.35 -0.14
C LEU A 26 -2.60 -7.52 -1.65
N GLN A 27 -3.50 -6.80 -2.32
CA GLN A 27 -3.66 -6.92 -3.77
C GLN A 27 -2.49 -6.34 -4.56
N VAL A 28 -1.93 -5.19 -4.13
CA VAL A 28 -0.70 -4.66 -4.72
C VAL A 28 0.47 -5.63 -4.50
N MET A 29 0.60 -6.24 -3.32
CA MET A 29 1.64 -7.23 -3.05
C MET A 29 1.53 -8.46 -3.96
N PHE A 30 0.32 -9.01 -4.15
CA PHE A 30 0.11 -10.13 -5.06
C PHE A 30 0.47 -9.76 -6.50
N HIS A 31 0.08 -8.56 -6.94
CA HIS A 31 0.39 -8.11 -8.28
C HIS A 31 1.89 -7.89 -8.50
N LEU A 32 2.57 -7.21 -7.57
CA LEU A 32 4.02 -7.04 -7.65
C LEU A 32 4.77 -8.37 -7.60
N ARG A 33 4.27 -9.34 -6.81
CA ARG A 33 4.85 -10.69 -6.76
C ARG A 33 4.68 -11.45 -8.08
N SER A 34 3.52 -11.32 -8.73
CA SER A 34 3.29 -11.95 -10.06
C SER A 34 4.22 -11.43 -11.16
N LYS A 35 4.88 -10.28 -10.94
CA LYS A 35 5.81 -9.64 -11.88
C LYS A 35 7.27 -9.64 -11.39
N ASP A 36 7.57 -10.36 -10.31
CA ASP A 36 8.88 -10.39 -9.66
C ASP A 36 9.42 -9.00 -9.24
N LEU A 37 8.51 -8.06 -8.92
CA LEU A 37 8.85 -6.69 -8.55
C LEU A 37 8.86 -6.46 -7.03
N LEU A 38 8.19 -7.33 -6.26
CA LEU A 38 7.96 -7.13 -4.82
C LEU A 38 9.27 -6.98 -4.02
N ASP A 39 10.31 -7.72 -4.41
CA ASP A 39 11.59 -7.71 -3.70
C ASP A 39 12.29 -6.36 -3.79
N PHE A 40 12.14 -5.64 -4.90
CA PHE A 40 12.68 -4.29 -5.10
C PHE A 40 11.99 -3.25 -4.20
N CYS A 41 10.73 -3.49 -3.80
CA CYS A 41 10.01 -2.64 -2.86
C CYS A 41 10.34 -2.96 -1.39
N LYS A 42 10.73 -4.19 -1.08
CA LYS A 42 10.95 -4.65 0.31
C LYS A 42 12.40 -4.60 0.77
N LYS A 43 13.36 -4.69 -0.15
CA LYS A 43 14.79 -4.74 0.14
C LYS A 43 15.46 -3.51 -0.45
N PRO A 44 16.21 -2.73 0.32
CA PRO A 44 16.93 -1.59 -0.23
C PRO A 44 18.04 -2.09 -1.17
N LEU A 45 18.41 -1.26 -2.14
CA LEU A 45 19.55 -1.55 -3.00
C LEU A 45 20.82 -1.68 -2.14
N THR A 46 21.58 -2.76 -2.33
CA THR A 46 22.83 -2.99 -1.61
C THR A 46 23.85 -1.90 -1.97
N PRO A 47 24.48 -1.26 -0.96
CA PRO A 47 25.59 -0.33 -1.21
C PRO A 47 26.71 -1.02 -1.97
N GLY A 48 27.23 -0.40 -3.03
CA GLY A 48 28.31 -0.96 -3.85
C GLY A 48 27.88 -1.98 -4.90
N ALA A 49 26.59 -2.04 -5.25
CA ALA A 49 26.11 -2.87 -6.35
C ALA A 49 26.80 -2.52 -7.69
N THR A 50 27.04 -3.53 -8.52
CA THR A 50 27.59 -3.33 -9.87
C THR A 50 26.66 -2.44 -10.71
N PRO A 51 27.19 -1.69 -11.70
CA PRO A 51 26.37 -0.82 -12.55
C PRO A 51 25.25 -1.58 -13.28
N THR A 52 25.47 -2.85 -13.62
CA THR A 52 24.45 -3.73 -14.23
C THR A 52 23.31 -4.02 -13.27
N THR A 53 23.60 -4.34 -12.01
CA THR A 53 22.60 -4.56 -10.96
C THR A 53 21.83 -3.29 -10.65
N LEU A 54 22.52 -2.14 -10.60
CA LEU A 54 21.90 -0.84 -10.38
C LEU A 54 20.89 -0.52 -11.50
N ASN A 55 21.29 -0.66 -12.77
CA ASN A 55 20.38 -0.43 -13.90
C ASN A 55 19.16 -1.36 -13.87
N LYS A 56 19.34 -2.63 -13.50
CA LYS A 56 18.22 -3.58 -13.34
C LYS A 56 17.28 -3.13 -12.23
N TYR A 57 17.83 -2.73 -11.07
CA TYR A 57 17.08 -2.25 -9.93
C TYR A 57 16.29 -0.98 -10.26
N THR A 58 16.89 0.00 -10.93
CA THR A 58 16.22 1.25 -11.33
C THR A 58 15.05 0.98 -12.27
N LYS A 59 15.25 0.15 -13.30
CA LYS A 59 14.18 -0.23 -14.23
C LYS A 59 13.03 -0.97 -13.53
N ALA A 60 13.35 -1.92 -12.64
CA ALA A 60 12.35 -2.63 -11.85
C ALA A 60 11.61 -1.69 -10.88
N SER A 61 12.35 -0.77 -10.24
CA SER A 61 11.80 0.24 -9.34
C SER A 61 10.80 1.15 -10.06
N HIS A 62 11.12 1.67 -11.24
CA HIS A 62 10.20 2.51 -11.99
C HIS A 62 8.92 1.75 -12.37
N LYS A 63 9.02 0.47 -12.74
CA LYS A 63 7.84 -0.38 -13.03
C LYS A 63 6.98 -0.56 -11.78
N ALA A 64 7.60 -0.84 -10.63
CA ALA A 64 6.88 -1.01 -9.37
C ALA A 64 6.20 0.29 -8.93
N ILE A 65 6.90 1.42 -9.02
CA ILE A 65 6.37 2.75 -8.72
C ILE A 65 5.17 3.05 -9.62
N ASN A 66 5.27 2.82 -10.93
CA ASN A 66 4.15 3.06 -11.85
C ASN A 66 2.90 2.26 -11.46
N ILE A 67 3.07 0.98 -11.11
CA ILE A 67 1.97 0.13 -10.63
C ILE A 67 1.35 0.71 -9.36
N ILE A 68 2.17 1.02 -8.36
CA ILE A 68 1.71 1.54 -7.07
C ILE A 68 1.00 2.88 -7.27
N ALA A 69 1.65 3.83 -7.94
CA ALA A 69 1.18 5.18 -8.18
C ALA A 69 -0.15 5.22 -8.95
N SER A 70 -0.34 4.32 -9.93
CA SER A 70 -1.61 4.21 -10.67
C SER A 70 -2.80 3.80 -9.81
N ARG A 71 -2.55 3.27 -8.61
CA ARG A 71 -3.55 2.80 -7.65
C ARG A 71 -3.56 3.64 -6.37
N LEU A 72 -3.08 4.88 -6.42
CA LEU A 72 -3.22 5.87 -5.35
C LEU A 72 -4.33 6.86 -5.71
N SER A 73 -5.12 7.28 -4.72
CA SER A 73 -5.99 8.44 -4.92
C SER A 73 -5.14 9.72 -5.04
N HIS A 74 -5.69 10.77 -5.63
CA HIS A 74 -5.00 12.04 -5.82
C HIS A 74 -4.39 12.60 -4.52
N VAL A 75 -5.14 12.52 -3.42
CA VAL A 75 -4.68 12.98 -2.10
C VAL A 75 -3.48 12.16 -1.63
N VAL A 76 -3.60 10.83 -1.65
CA VAL A 76 -2.50 9.95 -1.23
C VAL A 76 -1.26 10.14 -2.11
N PHE A 77 -1.45 10.29 -3.43
CA PHE A 77 -0.35 10.52 -4.37
C PHE A 77 0.48 11.74 -3.98
N LEU A 78 -0.17 12.88 -3.70
CA LEU A 78 0.52 14.11 -3.30
C LEU A 78 1.21 14.00 -1.93
N GLU A 79 0.68 13.20 -1.01
CA GLU A 79 1.31 12.96 0.31
C GLU A 79 2.56 12.10 0.21
N VAL A 80 2.51 11.03 -0.59
CA VAL A 80 3.58 10.03 -0.63
C VAL A 80 4.64 10.32 -1.69
N ILE A 81 4.28 10.80 -2.88
CA ILE A 81 5.21 11.05 -3.99
C ILE A 81 5.89 12.40 -3.79
N ASN A 82 7.20 12.36 -3.54
CA ASN A 82 8.09 13.51 -3.40
C ASN A 82 9.40 13.27 -4.18
N GLN A 83 10.31 14.25 -4.17
CA GLN A 83 11.60 14.15 -4.88
C GLN A 83 12.44 12.92 -4.47
N GLU A 84 12.28 12.41 -3.25
CA GLU A 84 13.05 11.27 -2.73
C GLU A 84 12.43 9.91 -3.09
N THR A 85 11.10 9.84 -3.15
CA THR A 85 10.35 8.59 -3.36
C THR A 85 10.01 8.31 -4.82
N LYS A 86 10.05 9.34 -5.69
CA LYS A 86 9.68 9.22 -7.11
C LYS A 86 10.53 8.20 -7.89
N ASP A 87 11.78 8.00 -7.49
CA ASP A 87 12.74 7.12 -8.18
C ASP A 87 13.08 5.86 -7.37
N ASN A 88 12.66 5.78 -6.11
CA ASN A 88 13.01 4.70 -5.20
C ASN A 88 11.76 3.95 -4.71
N SER A 89 11.54 2.77 -5.28
CA SER A 89 10.37 1.94 -5.00
C SER A 89 10.34 1.44 -3.55
N HIS A 90 11.50 1.21 -2.93
CA HIS A 90 11.60 0.83 -1.53
C HIS A 90 11.16 1.98 -0.62
N LEU A 91 11.72 3.19 -0.80
CA LEU A 91 11.36 4.34 0.02
C LEU A 91 9.87 4.68 -0.10
N LEU A 92 9.32 4.62 -1.31
CA LEU A 92 7.89 4.80 -1.54
C LEU A 92 7.06 3.75 -0.79
N TRP A 93 7.43 2.48 -0.91
CA TRP A 93 6.71 1.37 -0.26
C TRP A 93 6.75 1.49 1.26
N THR A 94 7.90 1.81 1.84
CA THR A 94 8.05 2.03 3.28
C THR A 94 7.21 3.22 3.75
N LYS A 95 7.29 4.36 3.07
CA LYS A 95 6.51 5.56 3.44
C LYS A 95 4.99 5.30 3.44
N ILE A 96 4.47 4.64 2.39
CA ILE A 96 3.06 4.24 2.34
C ILE A 96 2.71 3.31 3.51
N ASN A 97 3.57 2.34 3.80
CA ASN A 97 3.32 1.40 4.88
C ASN A 97 3.28 2.08 6.24
N ASP A 98 4.24 2.93 6.56
CA ASP A 98 4.33 3.57 7.87
C ASP A 98 3.15 4.50 8.14
N GLN A 99 2.76 5.30 7.14
CA GLN A 99 1.65 6.24 7.26
C GLN A 99 0.29 5.53 7.35
N TYR A 100 0.02 4.60 6.44
CA TYR A 100 -1.32 4.03 6.29
C TYR A 100 -1.57 2.79 7.15
N ALA A 101 -0.53 2.07 7.59
CA ALA A 101 -0.69 1.04 8.63
C ALA A 101 -1.12 1.67 9.96
N SER A 102 -0.47 2.78 10.34
CA SER A 102 -0.78 3.52 11.55
C SER A 102 -2.19 4.11 11.51
N LYS A 103 -2.56 4.82 10.43
CA LYS A 103 -3.92 5.35 10.22
C LYS A 103 -4.98 4.25 10.27
N SER A 104 -4.73 3.08 9.68
CA SER A 104 -5.68 1.95 9.69
C SER A 104 -5.89 1.36 11.09
N ALA A 105 -4.88 1.35 11.96
CA ALA A 105 -5.03 0.94 13.35
C ALA A 105 -5.87 1.96 14.14
N ILE A 106 -5.56 3.25 14.01
CA ILE A 106 -6.28 4.34 14.68
C ILE A 106 -7.75 4.37 14.25
N ASN A 107 -8.04 4.26 12.96
CA ASN A 107 -9.40 4.29 12.43
C ASN A 107 -10.25 3.13 12.99
N ARG A 108 -9.67 1.93 13.13
CA ARG A 108 -10.35 0.80 13.78
C ARG A 108 -10.61 1.05 15.26
N GLY A 109 -9.64 1.64 15.97
CA GLY A 109 -9.83 2.04 17.37
C GLY A 109 -10.97 3.03 17.54
N ARG A 110 -11.08 4.04 16.67
CA ARG A 110 -12.17 5.02 16.70
C ARG A 110 -13.54 4.38 16.48
N VAL A 111 -13.67 3.52 15.46
CA VAL A 111 -14.93 2.80 15.19
C VAL A 111 -15.34 1.93 16.39
N TRP A 112 -14.38 1.28 17.05
CA TRP A 112 -14.66 0.49 18.25
C TRP A 112 -15.11 1.38 19.42
N MET A 113 -14.45 2.51 19.66
CA MET A 113 -14.85 3.47 20.70
C MET A 113 -16.24 4.07 20.43
N ASP A 114 -16.54 4.41 19.18
CA ASP A 114 -17.87 4.89 18.78
C ASP A 114 -18.92 3.81 19.07
N TRP A 115 -18.65 2.55 18.70
CA TRP A 115 -19.55 1.43 18.99
C TRP A 115 -19.79 1.24 20.49
N ILE A 116 -18.75 1.36 21.32
CA ILE A 116 -18.89 1.30 22.78
C ILE A 116 -19.78 2.43 23.28
N TRP A 117 -19.55 3.65 22.80
CA TRP A 117 -20.34 4.79 23.22
C TRP A 117 -21.81 4.65 22.85
N TYR A 118 -22.11 4.13 21.65
CA TYR A 118 -23.48 3.93 21.19
C TYR A 118 -24.21 2.80 21.91
N ASN A 119 -23.55 1.68 22.19
CA ASN A 119 -24.23 0.48 22.71
C ASN A 119 -24.14 0.33 24.23
N HIS A 120 -23.08 0.88 24.83
CA HIS A 120 -22.78 0.70 26.24
C HIS A 120 -22.56 2.05 26.96
N HIS A 121 -22.91 3.17 26.34
CA HIS A 121 -22.75 4.52 26.92
C HIS A 121 -21.32 4.84 27.42
N GLY A 122 -20.31 4.17 26.88
CA GLY A 122 -18.93 4.33 27.33
C GLY A 122 -18.51 3.39 28.48
N ASP A 123 -19.39 2.52 28.97
CA ASP A 123 -19.14 1.58 30.07
C ASP A 123 -19.49 0.14 29.71
N LEU A 124 -18.46 -0.69 29.53
CA LEU A 124 -18.61 -2.11 29.21
C LEU A 124 -19.09 -2.97 30.40
N GLN A 125 -19.11 -2.43 31.63
CA GLN A 125 -19.47 -3.20 32.82
C GLN A 125 -20.98 -3.42 32.99
N GLU A 126 -21.83 -2.58 32.39
CA GLU A 126 -23.29 -2.72 32.54
C GLU A 126 -23.85 -4.01 31.92
N ASP A 127 -23.15 -4.61 30.96
CA ASP A 127 -23.65 -5.81 30.25
C ASP A 127 -23.23 -7.14 30.88
N GLU A 128 -22.15 -7.19 31.68
CA GLU A 128 -21.79 -8.40 32.42
C GLU A 128 -22.78 -8.71 33.57
N ALA A 129 -23.62 -7.74 33.96
CA ALA A 129 -24.66 -7.92 34.97
C ALA A 129 -26.02 -8.36 34.37
N ARG A 130 -26.15 -8.49 33.05
CA ARG A 130 -27.42 -8.78 32.34
C ARG A 130 -27.51 -10.17 31.70
N THR A 131 -26.51 -11.02 31.87
CA THR A 131 -26.51 -12.45 31.49
C THR A 131 -26.47 -13.34 32.72
#